data_AF-A0A3N5HCK5-F1
#
_entry.id   AF-A0A3N5HCK5-F1
#
_cell.length_a   1.000
_cell.length_b   1.000
_cell.length_c   1.000
_cell.angle_alpha   90.00
_cell.angle_beta   90.00
_cell.angle_gamma   90.00
#
_symmetry.space_group_name_H-M   'P 1'
#
loop_
_entity.id
_entity.type
_entity.pdbx_description
1 polymer ?
#
loop_
_entity_poly.entity_id
_entity_poly.type
_entity_poly.pdbx_seq_one_letter_code
_entity_poly.pdbx_strand_id
1 'polypeptide(L)'
;MDFNLTEEQQMIVKTTRDFVVNELYPHEAEIEESGVLRHDLRDAIKTKAIEAGLYAANMPAEVGGAGLDTLTWVLYEKELGR
;
A
#
# COMPACT_ATOMS: atom_id res chain seq x y z
N MET A 1 -14.47 2.08 -26.25
CA MET A 1 -14.17 2.10 -24.80
C MET A 1 -12.67 1.96 -24.67
N ASP A 2 -12.06 2.81 -23.85
CA ASP A 2 -10.66 2.68 -23.48
C ASP A 2 -10.59 1.98 -22.12
N PHE A 3 -9.82 0.90 -22.03
CA PHE A 3 -9.63 0.10 -20.82
C PHE A 3 -8.20 0.19 -20.28
N ASN A 4 -7.37 1.06 -20.88
CA ASN A 4 -6.03 1.30 -20.36
C ASN A 4 -6.12 2.02 -19.01
N LEU A 5 -5.18 1.70 -18.13
CA LEU A 5 -5.01 2.44 -16.88
C LEU A 5 -4.52 3.85 -17.17
N THR A 6 -5.05 4.82 -16.42
CA THR A 6 -4.52 6.19 -16.44
C THR A 6 -3.08 6.22 -15.89
N GLU A 7 -2.33 7.28 -16.20
CA GLU A 7 -0.96 7.44 -15.67
C GLU A 7 -0.93 7.44 -14.15
N GLU A 8 -1.93 8.05 -13.51
CA GLU A 8 -2.11 8.05 -12.06
C GLU A 8 -2.33 6.64 -11.50
N GLN A 9 -3.22 5.86 -12.13
CA GLN A 9 -3.46 4.47 -11.74
C GLN A 9 -2.20 3.62 -11.90
N GLN A 10 -1.44 3.81 -12.98
CA GLN A 10 -0.16 3.12 -13.19
C GLN A 10 0.88 3.49 -12.12
N MET A 11 0.94 4.78 -11.76
CA MET A 11 1.82 5.26 -10.69
C MET A 11 1.47 4.60 -9.36
N ILE A 12 0.19 4.57 -8.98
CA ILE A 12 -0.28 3.97 -7.73
C ILE A 12 0.04 2.47 -7.69
N VAL A 13 -0.29 1.74 -8.76
CA VAL A 13 0.06 0.32 -8.90
C VAL A 13 1.55 0.08 -8.70
N LYS A 14 2.39 0.91 -9.33
CA LYS A 14 3.85 0.79 -9.21
C LYS A 14 4.32 1.09 -7.78
N THR A 15 3.87 2.19 -7.19
CA THR A 15 4.26 2.60 -5.83
C THR A 15 3.84 1.55 -4.80
N THR A 16 2.62 1.02 -4.89
CA THR A 16 2.16 -0.06 -3.98
C THR A 16 2.99 -1.31 -4.15
N ARG A 17 3.26 -1.74 -5.38
CA ARG A 17 4.10 -2.92 -5.63
C ARG A 17 5.50 -2.75 -5.05
N ASP A 18 6.12 -1.60 -5.30
CA ASP A 18 7.46 -1.32 -4.81
C ASP A 18 7.48 -1.28 -3.27
N PHE A 19 6.43 -0.74 -2.64
CA PHE A 19 6.30 -0.76 -1.18
C PHE A 19 6.19 -2.18 -0.64
N VAL A 20 5.32 -3.02 -1.21
CA VAL A 20 5.16 -4.42 -0.80
C VAL A 20 6.50 -5.17 -0.90
N VAL A 21 7.18 -5.06 -2.04
CA VAL A 21 8.44 -5.78 -2.30
C VAL A 21 9.57 -5.33 -1.38
N ASN A 22 9.70 -4.01 -1.14
CA ASN A 22 10.84 -3.47 -0.43
C ASN A 22 10.60 -3.32 1.08
N GLU A 23 9.34 -3.22 1.52
CA GLU A 23 8.99 -2.87 2.90
C GLU A 23 8.19 -3.94 3.62
N LEU A 24 7.49 -4.85 2.93
CA LEU A 24 6.71 -5.92 3.56
C LEU A 24 7.38 -7.28 3.42
N TYR A 25 7.68 -7.72 2.19
CA TYR A 25 8.28 -9.02 1.91
C TYR A 25 9.54 -9.37 2.72
N PRO A 26 10.47 -8.42 3.01
CA PRO A 26 11.64 -8.74 3.83
C PRO A 26 11.33 -9.26 5.23
N HIS A 27 10.10 -9.06 5.72
CA HIS A 27 9.67 -9.43 7.06
C HIS A 27 8.73 -10.63 7.09
N GLU A 28 8.25 -11.12 5.95
CA GLU A 28 7.23 -12.17 5.89
C GLU A 28 7.68 -13.48 6.55
N ALA A 29 8.87 -13.98 6.22
CA ALA A 29 9.36 -15.25 6.76
C ALA A 29 9.48 -15.22 8.30
N GLU A 30 9.96 -14.10 8.84
CA GLU A 30 10.09 -13.91 10.30
C GLU A 30 8.71 -13.88 10.98
N ILE A 31 7.75 -13.19 10.38
CA ILE A 31 6.38 -13.08 10.90
C ILE A 31 5.64 -14.41 10.79
N GLU A 32 5.83 -15.15 9.69
CA GLU A 32 5.23 -16.47 9.49
C GLU A 32 5.75 -17.49 10.51
N GLU A 33 7.07 -17.53 10.73
CA GLU A 33 7.69 -18.43 11.70
C GLU A 33 7.27 -18.10 13.14
N SER A 34 7.26 -16.81 13.51
CA SER A 34 6.97 -16.37 14.87
C SER A 34 5.48 -16.24 15.18
N GLY A 35 4.64 -16.02 14.15
CA GLY A 35 3.25 -15.61 14.30
C GLY A 35 3.06 -14.20 14.88
N VAL A 36 4.13 -13.39 14.96
CA VAL A 36 4.12 -12.10 15.67
C VAL A 36 4.61 -10.98 14.76
N LEU A 37 3.73 -9.99 14.54
CA LEU A 37 4.15 -8.69 14.02
C LEU A 37 4.62 -7.82 15.18
N ARG A 38 5.94 -7.64 15.31
CA ARG A 38 6.52 -6.81 16.37
C ARG A 38 6.04 -5.36 16.26
N HIS A 39 5.83 -4.71 17.41
CA HIS A 39 5.27 -3.36 17.47
C HIS A 39 6.19 -2.30 16.83
N ASP A 40 7.50 -2.41 17.03
CA ASP A 40 8.50 -1.52 16.45
C ASP A 40 8.50 -1.61 14.92
N LEU A 41 8.43 -2.82 14.38
CA LEU A 41 8.33 -3.07 12.95
C LEU A 41 7.03 -2.51 12.37
N ARG A 42 5.89 -2.78 13.03
CA ARG A 42 4.59 -2.23 12.63
C ARG A 42 4.62 -0.71 12.55
N ASP A 43 5.18 -0.05 13.57
CA ASP A 43 5.23 1.40 13.65
C ASP A 43 6.17 1.99 12.60
N ALA A 44 7.30 1.32 12.31
CA ALA A 44 8.20 1.70 11.23
C ALA A 44 7.53 1.57 9.85
N ILE A 45 6.90 0.44 9.54
CA ILE A 45 6.17 0.22 8.28
C ILE A 45 5.03 1.23 8.14
N LYS A 46 4.29 1.50 9.22
CA LYS A 46 3.20 2.49 9.22
C LYS A 46 3.72 3.88 8.86
N THR A 47 4.83 4.31 9.45
CA THR A 47 5.44 5.61 9.12
C THR A 47 5.80 5.68 7.63
N LYS A 48 6.47 4.64 7.10
CA LYS A 48 6.81 4.57 5.68
C LYS A 48 5.57 4.57 4.77
N ALA A 49 4.51 3.88 5.15
CA ALA A 49 3.26 3.85 4.39
C ALA A 49 2.57 5.23 4.35
N ILE A 50 2.64 6.00 5.44
CA ILE A 50 2.15 7.38 5.50
C ILE A 50 2.99 8.28 4.58
N GLU A 51 4.32 8.18 4.65
CA GLU A 51 5.24 8.96 3.81
C GLU A 51 5.08 8.64 2.32
N ALA A 52 4.78 7.38 1.99
CA ALA A 52 4.51 6.93 0.62
C ALA A 52 3.10 7.28 0.12
N GLY A 53 2.22 7.84 0.97
CA GLY A 53 0.84 8.17 0.62
C GLY A 53 -0.08 6.93 0.47
N LEU A 54 0.33 5.78 0.99
CA LEU A 54 -0.40 4.52 0.90
C LEU A 54 -1.31 4.27 2.12
N TYR A 55 -1.07 5.00 3.22
CA TYR A 55 -1.88 4.85 4.42
C TYR A 55 -3.26 5.52 4.26
N ALA A 56 -4.32 4.83 4.71
CA ALA A 56 -5.69 5.30 4.62
C ALA A 56 -6.09 5.73 3.18
N ALA A 57 -5.69 4.93 2.19
CA ALA A 57 -5.80 5.28 0.77
C ALA A 57 -7.23 5.59 0.31
N ASN A 58 -8.23 4.94 0.91
CA ASN A 58 -9.65 5.12 0.61
C ASN A 58 -10.29 6.32 1.36
N MET A 59 -9.61 6.90 2.35
CA MET A 59 -10.15 8.00 3.14
C MET A 59 -10.02 9.31 2.38
N PRO A 60 -10.97 10.25 2.54
CA PRO A 60 -10.89 11.56 1.88
C PRO A 60 -9.62 12.33 2.26
N ALA A 61 -9.14 13.17 1.33
CA ALA A 61 -7.96 13.99 1.55
C ALA A 61 -8.16 15.02 2.70
N GLU A 62 -9.40 15.49 2.93
CA GLU A 62 -9.68 16.46 3.99
C GLU A 62 -9.46 15.90 5.40
N VAL A 63 -9.43 14.57 5.54
CA VAL A 63 -9.13 13.88 6.80
C VAL A 63 -7.75 13.23 6.80
N GLY A 64 -6.91 13.56 5.81
CA GLY A 64 -5.53 13.09 5.69
C GLY A 64 -5.35 11.72 5.03
N GLY A 65 -6.35 11.23 4.29
CA GLY A 65 -6.21 10.04 3.43
C GLY A 65 -5.73 10.38 2.01
N ALA A 66 -5.58 9.35 1.17
CA ALA A 66 -5.14 9.54 -0.22
C ALA A 66 -6.29 9.90 -1.19
N GLY A 67 -7.56 9.74 -0.77
CA GLY A 67 -8.72 10.13 -1.56
C GLY A 67 -8.91 9.31 -2.85
N LEU A 68 -8.42 8.07 -2.91
CA LEU A 68 -8.52 7.26 -4.12
C LEU A 68 -9.98 6.95 -4.47
N ASP A 69 -10.30 7.07 -5.76
CA ASP A 69 -11.55 6.55 -6.28
C ASP A 69 -11.61 5.01 -6.19
N THR A 70 -12.80 4.45 -6.32
CA THR A 70 -13.02 3.00 -6.14
C THR A 70 -12.20 2.13 -7.07
N LEU A 71 -12.05 2.50 -8.34
CA LEU A 71 -11.30 1.68 -9.30
C LEU A 71 -9.82 1.70 -8.98
N THR A 72 -9.29 2.90 -8.72
CA THR A 72 -7.89 3.09 -8.34
C THR A 72 -7.56 2.40 -7.01
N TRP A 73 -8.47 2.42 -6.04
CA TRP A 73 -8.33 1.69 -4.78
C TRP A 73 -8.31 0.17 -4.99
N VAL A 74 -9.14 -0.38 -5.87
CA VAL A 74 -9.10 -1.83 -6.19
C VAL A 74 -7.77 -2.24 -6.83
N LEU A 75 -7.20 -1.40 -7.69
CA LEU A 75 -5.88 -1.65 -8.28
C LEU A 75 -4.77 -1.62 -7.22
N TYR A 76 -4.87 -0.70 -6.27
CA TYR A 76 -4.02 -0.64 -5.08
C TYR A 76 -4.12 -1.92 -4.24
N GLU A 77 -5.33 -2.34 -3.85
CA GLU A 77 -5.56 -3.54 -3.01
C GLU A 77 -5.05 -4.83 -3.69
N LYS A 78 -5.19 -4.91 -5.02
CA LYS A 78 -4.65 -6.03 -5.80
C LYS A 78 -3.14 -6.19 -5.66
N GLU A 79 -2.39 -5.08 -5.61
CA GLU A 79 -0.94 -5.15 -5.43
C GLU A 79 -0.55 -5.41 -3.97
N LEU A 80 -1.37 -5.00 -2.98
CA LEU A 80 -1.15 -5.36 -1.57
C LEU A 80 -1.31 -6.86 -1.30
N GLY A 81 -2.33 -7.49 -1.91
CA GLY A 81 -2.65 -8.91 -1.68
C GLY A 81 -1.90 -9.89 -2.59
N ARG A 82 -0.85 -9.43 -3.27
CA ARG A 82 -0.09 -10.23 -4.24
C ARG A 82 0.99 -11.06 -3.57
#